data_AF-A0A3R9SC12-F1
#
_entry.id   AF-A0A3R9SC12-F1
#
_cell.length_a   1.000
_cell.length_b   1.000
_cell.length_c   1.000
_cell.angle_alpha   90.00
_cell.angle_beta   90.00
_cell.angle_gamma   90.00
#
_symmetry.space_group_name_H-M   'P 1'
#
loop_
_entity.id
_entity.type
_entity.pdbx_description
1 polymer ?
#
loop_
_entity_poly.entity_id
_entity_poly.type
_entity_poly.pdbx_seq_one_letter_code
_entity_poly.pdbx_strand_id
1 'polypeptide(L)'
;AELGIDSKYFNLHITIDNIDNGHAYKAIKVIEDIYNKYRDKELFLTKLKRGFALNNHGVSSSNIIKNLNTEDFVHRIFKRKALVGQLIHNETRQFGCKTINQWLSNPDDIAGLITHLTEHKWIKFNTDPEQSVFWRMINEENGKMFGVFNPVERQIIHDWIAGSDHSSSFLAYSRELKNSQRIQDYLFSYISDGELDVLQERVQQSSDLAI
;
A
#
# COMPACT_ATOMS: atom_id res chain seq x y z
N ALA A 1 -10.00 -7.33 -23.01
CA ALA A 1 -10.62 -7.40 -21.67
C ALA A 1 -10.98 -5.97 -21.26
N GLU A 2 -12.22 -5.70 -20.84
CA GLU A 2 -12.72 -4.34 -20.55
C GLU A 2 -11.98 -3.61 -19.41
N LEU A 3 -11.27 -4.34 -18.54
CA LEU A 3 -10.56 -3.78 -17.37
C LEU A 3 -9.08 -4.16 -17.28
N GLY A 4 -8.50 -4.77 -18.33
CA GLY A 4 -7.13 -5.31 -18.27
C GLY A 4 -6.94 -6.51 -17.33
N ILE A 5 -8.01 -7.02 -16.72
CA ILE A 5 -8.04 -8.20 -15.85
C ILE A 5 -8.51 -9.42 -16.66
N ASP A 6 -7.89 -10.58 -16.45
CA ASP A 6 -8.29 -11.85 -17.08
C ASP A 6 -9.73 -12.22 -16.68
N SER A 7 -10.58 -12.56 -17.65
CA SER A 7 -11.97 -12.97 -17.43
C SER A 7 -12.09 -14.19 -16.51
N LYS A 8 -11.06 -15.05 -16.44
CA LYS A 8 -10.98 -16.16 -15.48
C LYS A 8 -11.10 -15.70 -14.02
N TYR A 9 -10.59 -14.52 -13.69
CA TYR A 9 -10.69 -13.97 -12.33
C TYR A 9 -12.15 -13.80 -11.91
N PHE A 10 -12.98 -13.24 -12.78
CA PHE A 10 -14.41 -13.00 -12.50
C PHE A 10 -15.21 -14.31 -12.48
N ASN A 11 -14.96 -15.21 -13.44
CA ASN A 11 -15.61 -16.52 -13.49
C ASN A 11 -15.34 -17.34 -12.22
N LEU A 12 -14.13 -17.26 -11.70
CA LEU A 12 -13.78 -17.91 -10.44
C LEU A 12 -14.63 -17.35 -9.29
N HIS A 13 -14.70 -16.03 -9.14
CA HIS A 13 -15.45 -15.37 -8.04
C HIS A 13 -16.96 -15.66 -8.11
N ILE A 14 -17.54 -15.68 -9.32
CA ILE A 14 -18.94 -16.10 -9.50
C ILE A 14 -19.16 -17.51 -8.94
N THR A 15 -18.20 -18.42 -9.15
CA THR A 15 -18.34 -19.81 -8.73
C THR A 15 -18.13 -19.97 -7.23
N ILE A 16 -17.13 -19.30 -6.63
CA ILE A 16 -16.77 -19.51 -5.22
C ILE A 16 -17.58 -18.67 -4.23
N ASP A 17 -18.18 -17.55 -4.66
CA ASP A 17 -18.93 -16.64 -3.77
C ASP A 17 -20.44 -16.90 -3.75
N ASN A 18 -20.88 -18.06 -4.25
CA ASN A 18 -22.30 -18.44 -4.32
C ASN A 18 -22.93 -18.68 -2.93
N ILE A 19 -24.28 -18.61 -2.86
CA ILE A 19 -25.07 -18.78 -1.63
C ILE A 19 -25.36 -20.25 -1.25
N ASP A 20 -25.15 -21.19 -2.17
CA ASP A 20 -25.43 -22.61 -1.94
C ASP A 20 -24.33 -23.29 -1.11
N ASN A 21 -23.09 -23.20 -1.58
CA ASN A 21 -21.93 -23.84 -0.96
C ASN A 21 -20.66 -22.96 -0.95
N GLY A 22 -20.77 -21.74 -1.48
CA GLY A 22 -19.68 -20.77 -1.58
C GLY A 22 -19.43 -19.96 -0.31
N HIS A 23 -18.66 -18.88 -0.44
CA HIS A 23 -18.31 -18.00 0.68
C HIS A 23 -19.54 -17.31 1.30
N ALA A 24 -20.56 -16.97 0.52
CA ALA A 24 -21.79 -16.38 1.06
C ALA A 24 -22.51 -17.34 2.01
N TYR A 25 -22.60 -18.63 1.65
CA TYR A 25 -23.14 -19.66 2.55
C TYR A 25 -22.36 -19.74 3.87
N LYS A 26 -21.03 -19.80 3.77
CA LYS A 26 -20.15 -19.87 4.96
C LYS A 26 -20.27 -18.64 5.85
N ALA A 27 -20.37 -17.45 5.26
CA ALA A 27 -20.56 -16.20 6.00
C ALA A 27 -21.88 -16.21 6.80
N ILE A 28 -22.97 -16.69 6.19
CA ILE A 28 -24.26 -16.85 6.88
C ILE A 28 -24.12 -17.83 8.06
N LYS A 29 -23.47 -18.98 7.86
CA LYS A 29 -23.28 -19.97 8.93
C LYS A 29 -22.47 -19.41 10.11
N VAL A 30 -21.42 -18.65 9.84
CA VAL A 30 -20.65 -17.97 10.88
C VAL A 30 -21.52 -16.95 11.64
N ILE A 31 -22.34 -16.17 10.92
CA ILE A 31 -23.27 -15.22 11.54
C ILE A 31 -24.28 -15.95 12.44
N GLU A 32 -24.86 -17.06 11.97
CA GLU A 32 -25.79 -17.89 12.76
C GLU A 32 -25.11 -18.44 14.02
N ASP A 33 -23.90 -18.97 13.89
CA ASP A 33 -23.13 -19.52 15.02
C ASP A 33 -22.80 -18.46 16.08
N ILE A 34 -22.38 -17.27 15.64
CA ILE A 34 -22.09 -16.15 16.55
C ILE A 34 -23.39 -15.64 17.17
N TYR A 35 -24.44 -15.45 16.36
CA TYR A 35 -25.75 -15.01 16.83
C TYR A 35 -26.24 -15.91 17.94
N ASN A 36 -26.16 -17.24 17.78
CA ASN A 36 -26.60 -18.22 18.77
C ASN A 36 -25.81 -18.13 20.09
N LYS A 37 -24.50 -17.86 20.03
CA LYS A 37 -23.62 -17.74 21.21
C LYS A 37 -23.68 -16.37 21.91
N TYR A 38 -24.06 -15.31 21.18
CA TYR A 38 -24.08 -13.95 21.72
C TYR A 38 -25.25 -13.77 22.71
N ARG A 39 -24.99 -13.18 23.89
CA ARG A 39 -26.03 -13.04 24.94
C ARG A 39 -27.15 -12.09 24.54
N ASP A 40 -26.80 -10.94 23.97
CA ASP A 40 -27.75 -9.90 23.58
C ASP A 40 -27.97 -9.92 22.06
N LYS A 41 -29.07 -10.55 21.65
CA LYS A 41 -29.39 -10.76 20.22
C LYS A 41 -29.64 -9.44 19.49
N GLU A 42 -30.32 -8.50 20.12
CA GLU A 42 -30.66 -7.19 19.54
C GLU A 42 -29.42 -6.33 19.35
N LEU A 43 -28.53 -6.31 20.35
CA LEU A 43 -27.26 -5.61 20.25
C LEU A 43 -26.37 -6.21 19.15
N PHE A 44 -26.33 -7.54 19.02
CA PHE A 44 -25.60 -8.20 17.95
C PHE A 44 -26.12 -7.79 16.57
N LEU A 45 -27.43 -7.86 16.35
CA LEU A 45 -28.03 -7.49 15.07
C LEU A 45 -27.82 -6.01 14.75
N THR A 46 -27.88 -5.14 15.77
CA THR A 46 -27.58 -3.72 15.61
C THR A 46 -26.13 -3.49 15.15
N LYS A 47 -25.17 -4.17 15.79
CA LYS A 47 -23.74 -4.09 15.39
C LYS A 47 -23.50 -4.66 13.99
N LEU A 48 -24.14 -5.77 13.65
CA LEU A 48 -24.05 -6.38 12.32
C LEU A 48 -24.56 -5.44 11.23
N LYS A 49 -25.73 -4.83 11.43
CA LYS A 49 -26.31 -3.84 10.50
C LYS A 49 -25.41 -2.62 10.33
N ARG A 50 -24.86 -2.08 11.44
CA ARG A 50 -23.92 -0.96 11.39
C ARG A 50 -22.63 -1.33 10.64
N GLY A 51 -22.06 -2.50 10.93
CA GLY A 51 -20.88 -3.01 10.21
C GLY A 51 -21.13 -3.16 8.71
N PHE A 52 -22.30 -3.68 8.32
CA PHE A 52 -22.70 -3.76 6.91
C PHE A 52 -22.87 -2.38 6.27
N ALA A 53 -23.47 -1.42 6.97
CA ALA A 53 -23.66 -0.06 6.45
C ALA A 53 -22.33 0.66 6.18
N LEU A 54 -21.26 0.36 6.92
CA LEU A 54 -19.92 0.90 6.67
C LEU A 54 -19.37 0.54 5.28
N ASN A 55 -19.85 -0.53 4.64
CA ASN A 55 -19.47 -0.86 3.26
C ASN A 55 -19.81 0.27 2.27
N ASN A 56 -20.82 1.09 2.58
CA ASN A 56 -21.23 2.23 1.75
C ASN A 56 -20.47 3.52 2.07
N HIS A 57 -19.69 3.55 3.15
CA HIS A 57 -18.93 4.71 3.60
C HIS A 57 -17.42 4.61 3.31
N GLY A 58 -16.92 3.42 2.96
CA GLY A 58 -15.57 3.23 2.45
C GLY A 58 -15.34 3.95 1.12
N VAL A 59 -14.10 4.35 0.85
CA VAL A 59 -13.76 4.92 -0.46
C VAL A 59 -13.87 3.79 -1.49
N SER A 60 -14.65 3.99 -2.56
CA SER A 60 -14.78 2.96 -3.60
C SER A 60 -13.42 2.66 -4.22
N SER A 61 -13.16 1.41 -4.63
CA SER A 61 -11.89 1.05 -5.29
C SER A 61 -11.58 1.93 -6.50
N SER A 62 -12.61 2.37 -7.23
CA SER A 62 -12.49 3.33 -8.34
C SER A 62 -12.02 4.72 -7.87
N ASN A 63 -12.51 5.20 -6.73
CA ASN A 63 -12.06 6.46 -6.14
C ASN A 63 -10.68 6.31 -5.51
N ILE A 64 -10.34 5.16 -4.92
CA ILE A 64 -8.98 4.87 -4.46
C ILE A 64 -8.03 5.00 -5.65
N ILE A 65 -8.27 4.25 -6.73
CA ILE A 65 -7.42 4.25 -7.93
C ILE A 65 -7.26 5.66 -8.52
N LYS A 66 -8.34 6.44 -8.62
CA LYS A 66 -8.29 7.82 -9.12
C LYS A 66 -7.45 8.76 -8.25
N ASN A 67 -7.42 8.51 -6.95
CA ASN A 67 -6.69 9.35 -5.98
C ASN A 67 -5.37 8.70 -5.53
N LEU A 68 -4.92 7.62 -6.18
CA LEU A 68 -3.62 7.03 -5.91
C LEU A 68 -2.53 8.00 -6.36
N ASN A 69 -1.94 8.70 -5.39
CA ASN A 69 -0.75 9.51 -5.61
C ASN A 69 0.49 8.70 -5.22
N THR A 70 1.22 8.20 -6.22
CA THR A 70 2.43 7.39 -6.01
C THR A 70 3.52 8.18 -5.28
N GLU A 71 3.59 9.50 -5.45
CA GLU A 71 4.55 10.36 -4.76
C GLU A 71 4.30 10.35 -3.24
N ASP A 72 3.05 10.49 -2.81
CA ASP A 72 2.70 10.44 -1.39
C ASP A 72 3.07 9.10 -0.75
N PHE A 73 2.86 7.98 -1.48
CA PHE A 73 3.28 6.67 -1.00
C PHE A 73 4.80 6.55 -0.89
N VAL A 74 5.55 7.02 -1.88
CA VAL A 74 7.02 7.01 -1.83
C VAL A 74 7.51 7.85 -0.65
N HIS A 75 6.95 9.04 -0.41
CA HIS A 75 7.29 9.86 0.75
C HIS A 75 7.04 9.11 2.07
N ARG A 76 5.90 8.42 2.22
CA ARG A 76 5.60 7.61 3.42
C ARG A 76 6.58 6.45 3.58
N ILE A 77 6.92 5.76 2.50
CA ILE A 77 7.90 4.66 2.51
C ILE A 77 9.26 5.18 2.99
N PHE A 78 9.74 6.29 2.42
CA PHE A 78 11.03 6.87 2.81
C PHE A 78 11.02 7.32 4.27
N LYS A 79 9.96 8.00 4.73
CA LYS A 79 9.81 8.39 6.15
C LYS A 79 9.89 7.18 7.09
N ARG A 80 9.22 6.08 6.75
CA ARG A 80 9.26 4.85 7.55
C ARG A 80 10.64 4.19 7.53
N LYS A 81 11.31 4.14 6.37
CA LYS A 81 12.66 3.58 6.25
C LYS A 81 13.71 4.44 6.96
N ALA A 82 13.51 5.76 7.02
CA ALA A 82 14.41 6.69 7.68
C ALA A 82 14.58 6.38 9.18
N LEU A 83 13.50 5.97 9.87
CA LEU A 83 13.53 5.59 11.29
C LEU A 83 14.60 4.54 11.61
N VAL A 84 14.83 3.60 10.69
CA VAL A 84 15.83 2.53 10.81
C VAL A 84 17.13 2.91 10.09
N GLY A 85 17.04 3.55 8.92
CA GLY A 85 18.17 3.90 8.06
C GLY A 85 19.09 4.98 8.61
N GLN A 86 18.61 5.84 9.50
CA GLN A 86 19.37 6.96 10.09
C GLN A 86 20.65 6.55 10.85
N LEU A 87 20.82 5.26 11.19
CA LEU A 87 21.97 4.74 11.92
C LEU A 87 22.92 3.88 11.05
N ILE A 88 22.61 3.70 9.77
CA ILE A 88 23.26 2.67 8.93
C ILE A 88 24.30 3.27 7.99
N HIS A 89 24.15 4.54 7.58
CA HIS A 89 25.05 5.13 6.60
C HIS A 89 26.32 5.71 7.23
N ASN A 90 27.40 5.66 6.47
CA ASN A 90 28.69 6.22 6.89
C ASN A 90 28.64 7.77 6.76
N GLU A 91 28.91 8.49 7.84
CA GLU A 91 28.85 9.97 7.90
C GLU A 91 29.94 10.67 7.10
N THR A 92 30.90 9.92 6.57
CA THR A 92 32.06 10.46 5.84
C THR A 92 31.74 11.05 4.47
N ARG A 93 30.55 10.80 3.90
CA ARG A 93 30.12 11.42 2.64
C ARG A 93 28.93 12.34 2.85
N GLN A 94 29.15 13.61 2.55
CA GLN A 94 28.08 14.60 2.46
C GLN A 94 27.31 14.43 1.15
N PHE A 95 26.00 14.61 1.23
CA PHE A 95 25.07 14.59 0.11
C PHE A 95 24.37 15.96 0.10
N GLY A 96 24.93 16.89 -0.67
CA GLY A 96 24.60 18.31 -0.59
C GLY A 96 25.15 18.94 0.69
N CYS A 97 24.27 19.53 1.51
CA CYS A 97 24.64 20.23 2.75
C CYS A 97 24.60 19.34 4.00
N LYS A 98 24.07 18.11 3.89
CA LYS A 98 23.84 17.17 4.99
C LYS A 98 24.41 15.79 4.64
N THR A 99 24.76 14.98 5.64
CA THR A 99 25.03 13.55 5.43
C THR A 99 23.71 12.79 5.23
N ILE A 100 23.78 11.55 4.72
CA ILE A 100 22.57 10.72 4.55
C ILE A 100 21.88 10.50 5.90
N ASN A 101 22.62 10.20 6.98
CA ASN A 101 22.02 10.04 8.31
C ASN A 101 21.30 11.32 8.77
N GLN A 102 21.87 12.49 8.49
CA GLN A 102 21.24 13.77 8.81
C GLN A 102 19.94 13.98 8.01
N TRP A 103 19.93 13.65 6.72
CA TRP A 103 18.70 13.67 5.91
C TRP A 103 17.62 12.70 6.44
N LEU A 104 18.03 11.54 6.97
CA LEU A 104 17.12 10.53 7.50
C LEU A 104 16.72 10.77 8.97
N SER A 105 17.40 11.67 9.67
CA SER A 105 17.17 11.91 11.11
C SER A 105 15.84 12.58 11.42
N ASN A 106 15.31 13.37 10.47
CA ASN A 106 14.02 14.03 10.59
C ASN A 106 13.09 13.62 9.44
N PRO A 107 11.90 13.05 9.71
CA PRO A 107 10.91 12.75 8.68
C PRO A 107 10.54 13.93 7.77
N ASP A 108 10.62 15.17 8.27
CA ASP A 108 10.31 16.37 7.48
C ASP A 108 11.38 16.70 6.45
N ASP A 109 12.63 16.24 6.66
CA ASP A 109 13.74 16.44 5.73
C ASP A 109 13.69 15.50 4.51
N ILE A 110 12.83 14.47 4.54
CA ILE A 110 12.72 13.46 3.48
C ILE A 110 12.30 14.06 2.14
N ALA A 111 11.42 15.06 2.15
CA ALA A 111 11.03 15.76 0.92
C ALA A 111 12.26 16.42 0.27
N GLY A 112 13.10 17.09 1.06
CA GLY A 112 14.33 17.71 0.58
C GLY A 112 15.35 16.68 0.07
N LEU A 113 15.46 15.51 0.72
CA LEU A 113 16.31 14.41 0.25
C LEU A 113 15.87 13.92 -1.14
N ILE A 114 14.56 13.74 -1.34
CA ILE A 114 14.00 13.30 -2.63
C ILE A 114 14.29 14.36 -3.71
N THR A 115 14.03 15.64 -3.43
CA THR A 115 14.37 16.72 -4.36
C THR A 115 15.84 16.69 -4.75
N HIS A 116 16.74 16.51 -3.79
CA HIS A 116 18.17 16.45 -4.05
C HIS A 116 18.58 15.22 -4.88
N LEU A 117 17.97 14.05 -4.64
CA LEU A 117 18.18 12.85 -5.46
C LEU A 117 17.74 13.08 -6.92
N THR A 118 16.66 13.83 -7.14
CA THR A 118 16.18 14.18 -8.47
C THR A 118 17.08 15.20 -9.16
N GLU A 119 17.44 16.31 -8.50
CA GLU A 119 18.29 17.36 -9.05
C GLU A 119 19.67 16.83 -9.49
N HIS A 120 20.24 15.92 -8.71
CA HIS A 120 21.51 15.26 -9.02
C HIS A 120 21.37 14.04 -9.94
N LYS A 121 20.20 13.80 -10.52
CA LYS A 121 19.90 12.72 -11.48
C LYS A 121 20.16 11.31 -10.92
N TRP A 122 20.10 11.14 -9.60
CA TRP A 122 20.07 9.82 -8.98
C TRP A 122 18.74 9.12 -9.23
N ILE A 123 17.67 9.91 -9.24
CA ILE A 123 16.34 9.52 -9.69
C ILE A 123 16.03 10.29 -10.97
N LYS A 124 15.58 9.58 -12.00
CA LYS A 124 15.17 10.13 -13.30
C LYS A 124 13.72 9.73 -13.58
N PHE A 125 12.82 10.70 -13.47
CA PHE A 125 11.38 10.47 -13.69
C PHE A 125 11.02 10.28 -15.16
N ASN A 126 9.90 9.60 -15.39
CA ASN A 126 9.30 9.36 -16.70
C ASN A 126 10.26 8.68 -17.68
N THR A 127 11.12 7.82 -17.15
CA THR A 127 12.08 7.02 -17.92
C THR A 127 12.10 5.60 -17.37
N ASP A 128 12.69 4.66 -18.11
CA ASP A 128 12.99 3.33 -17.59
C ASP A 128 13.71 3.44 -16.22
N PRO A 129 13.15 2.88 -15.13
CA PRO A 129 13.74 2.95 -13.80
C PRO A 129 15.18 2.47 -13.73
N GLU A 130 15.61 1.56 -14.61
CA GLU A 130 17.02 1.12 -14.71
C GLU A 130 17.99 2.27 -15.07
N GLN A 131 17.49 3.40 -15.57
CA GLN A 131 18.28 4.61 -15.81
C GLN A 131 18.58 5.41 -14.53
N SER A 132 17.85 5.14 -13.44
CA SER A 132 18.03 5.75 -12.12
C SER A 132 19.07 4.99 -11.30
N VAL A 133 20.05 5.70 -10.76
CA VAL A 133 21.08 5.12 -9.88
C VAL A 133 20.46 4.56 -8.61
N PHE A 134 19.49 5.30 -8.04
CA PHE A 134 18.79 4.88 -6.84
C PHE A 134 18.04 3.56 -7.03
N TRP A 135 17.36 3.40 -8.18
CA TRP A 135 16.63 2.17 -8.50
C TRP A 135 17.56 0.95 -8.54
N ARG A 136 18.67 1.04 -9.27
CA ARG A 136 19.66 -0.06 -9.34
C ARG A 136 20.20 -0.45 -7.96
N MET A 137 20.44 0.53 -7.08
CA MET A 137 20.91 0.26 -5.71
C MET A 137 19.95 -0.59 -4.88
N ILE A 138 18.63 -0.46 -5.09
CA ILE A 138 17.59 -1.15 -4.32
C ILE A 138 17.06 -2.42 -5.01
N ASN A 139 17.19 -2.52 -6.33
CA ASN A 139 16.64 -3.59 -7.15
C ASN A 139 17.66 -4.70 -7.47
N GLU A 140 18.90 -4.34 -7.82
CA GLU A 140 19.91 -5.31 -8.23
C GLU A 140 20.40 -6.16 -7.03
N GLU A 141 20.62 -7.46 -7.21
CA GLU A 141 21.06 -8.37 -6.13
C GLU A 141 22.41 -7.97 -5.51
N ASN A 142 23.29 -7.36 -6.31
CA ASN A 142 24.57 -6.80 -5.89
C ASN A 142 24.48 -5.32 -5.47
N GLY A 143 23.28 -4.74 -5.46
CA GLY A 143 23.01 -3.37 -5.05
C GLY A 143 23.28 -3.14 -3.57
N LYS A 144 23.88 -1.99 -3.24
CA LYS A 144 24.26 -1.66 -1.84
C LYS A 144 23.07 -1.56 -0.88
N MET A 145 21.85 -1.41 -1.39
CA MET A 145 20.61 -1.29 -0.62
C MET A 145 19.63 -2.42 -0.96
N PHE A 146 20.13 -3.52 -1.56
CA PHE A 146 19.30 -4.69 -1.84
C PHE A 146 18.71 -5.26 -0.55
N GLY A 147 17.40 -5.53 -0.56
CA GLY A 147 16.66 -6.06 0.60
C GLY A 147 16.20 -5.00 1.62
N VAL A 148 16.61 -3.73 1.49
CA VAL A 148 16.11 -2.65 2.36
C VAL A 148 14.62 -2.39 2.13
N PHE A 149 14.19 -2.43 0.86
CA PHE A 149 12.81 -2.26 0.45
C PHE A 149 12.18 -3.61 0.14
N ASN A 150 10.96 -3.82 0.63
CA ASN A 150 10.20 -5.03 0.35
C ASN A 150 9.67 -5.00 -1.11
N PRO A 151 9.15 -6.13 -1.63
CA PRO A 151 8.68 -6.19 -3.02
C PRO A 151 7.60 -5.16 -3.38
N VAL A 152 6.67 -4.87 -2.47
CA VAL A 152 5.60 -3.88 -2.68
C VAL A 152 6.16 -2.47 -2.74
N GLU A 153 7.03 -2.12 -1.79
CA GLU A 153 7.69 -0.82 -1.73
C GLU A 153 8.51 -0.57 -3.00
N ARG A 154 9.22 -1.59 -3.49
CA ARG A 154 9.95 -1.49 -4.77
C ARG A 154 9.01 -1.28 -5.95
N GLN A 155 7.86 -1.96 -6.01
CA GLN A 155 6.89 -1.73 -7.09
C GLN A 155 6.36 -0.30 -7.08
N ILE A 156 6.02 0.24 -5.90
CA ILE A 156 5.56 1.63 -5.76
C ILE A 156 6.65 2.61 -6.23
N ILE A 157 7.90 2.41 -5.80
CA ILE A 157 9.03 3.24 -6.22
C ILE A 157 9.28 3.11 -7.72
N HIS A 158 9.19 1.90 -8.27
CA HIS A 158 9.32 1.65 -9.71
C HIS A 158 8.32 2.48 -10.50
N ASP A 159 7.04 2.36 -10.16
CA ASP A 159 5.95 3.02 -10.91
C ASP A 159 6.00 4.55 -10.74
N TRP A 160 6.45 5.02 -9.57
CA TRP A 160 6.71 6.44 -9.36
C TRP A 160 7.87 6.98 -10.22
N ILE A 161 8.97 6.24 -10.38
CA ILE A 161 10.08 6.62 -11.25
C ILE A 161 9.66 6.54 -12.73
N ALA A 162 8.97 5.47 -13.10
CA ALA A 162 8.59 5.17 -14.47
C ALA A 162 7.55 6.15 -15.04
N GLY A 163 6.69 6.70 -14.18
CA GLY A 163 5.58 7.57 -14.59
C GLY A 163 4.55 6.83 -15.46
N SER A 164 3.61 7.57 -16.06
CA SER A 164 2.54 6.98 -16.88
C SER A 164 3.02 6.21 -18.10
N ASP A 165 4.17 6.61 -18.65
CA ASP A 165 4.62 6.14 -19.96
C ASP A 165 5.39 4.81 -19.88
N HIS A 166 5.96 4.52 -18.71
CA HIS A 166 6.76 3.32 -18.48
C HIS A 166 6.25 2.51 -17.29
N SER A 167 5.12 2.92 -16.67
CA SER A 167 4.48 2.13 -15.61
C SER A 167 4.15 0.74 -16.15
N SER A 168 4.76 -0.28 -15.58
CA SER A 168 4.47 -1.65 -15.95
C SER A 168 3.09 -2.02 -15.41
N SER A 169 2.14 -2.39 -16.29
CA SER A 169 0.97 -3.17 -15.88
C SER A 169 1.32 -4.60 -15.46
N PHE A 170 2.61 -4.94 -15.57
CA PHE A 170 3.17 -6.25 -15.32
C PHE A 170 3.86 -6.25 -13.94
N LEU A 171 3.24 -6.92 -12.96
CA LEU A 171 3.96 -7.36 -11.76
C LEU A 171 5.08 -8.31 -12.22
N ALA A 172 6.27 -7.77 -12.48
CA ALA A 172 7.46 -8.54 -12.90
C ALA A 172 7.90 -9.58 -11.85
N TYR A 173 7.29 -9.55 -10.65
CA TYR A 173 7.56 -10.43 -9.53
C TYR A 173 6.72 -11.73 -9.51
N SER A 174 6.20 -12.18 -10.66
CA SER A 174 5.63 -13.54 -10.76
C SER A 174 6.69 -14.65 -10.82
N ARG A 175 7.99 -14.31 -10.94
CA ARG A 175 9.07 -15.28 -10.80
C ARG A 175 9.34 -15.57 -9.32
N GLU A 176 8.69 -16.65 -8.88
CA GLU A 176 8.93 -17.38 -7.63
C GLU A 176 8.69 -16.61 -6.32
N LEU A 177 7.41 -16.43 -5.96
CA LEU A 177 7.01 -16.41 -4.54
C LEU A 177 7.25 -17.80 -3.92
N LYS A 178 8.51 -18.16 -3.70
CA LYS A 178 8.85 -19.21 -2.73
C LYS A 178 8.88 -18.53 -1.34
N ASN A 179 7.96 -18.99 -0.48
CA ASN A 179 7.76 -18.65 0.94
C ASN A 179 6.80 -17.47 1.26
N SER A 180 5.55 -17.85 1.58
CA SER A 180 4.77 -17.51 2.78
C SER A 180 4.63 -16.06 3.31
N GLN A 181 4.81 -15.02 2.50
CA GLN A 181 4.26 -13.69 2.84
C GLN A 181 3.46 -13.11 1.67
N ARG A 182 2.18 -12.84 1.93
CA ARG A 182 1.23 -12.38 0.93
C ARG A 182 1.53 -10.90 0.63
N ILE A 183 1.85 -10.58 -0.62
CA ILE A 183 2.04 -9.20 -1.14
C ILE A 183 0.89 -8.27 -0.70
N GLN A 184 -0.32 -8.81 -0.60
CA GLN A 184 -1.52 -8.11 -0.14
C GLN A 184 -1.35 -7.51 1.27
N ASP A 185 -0.71 -8.23 2.20
CA ASP A 185 -0.63 -7.80 3.60
C ASP A 185 0.13 -6.47 3.77
N TYR A 186 1.11 -6.20 2.89
CA TYR A 186 1.92 -4.98 2.93
C TYR A 186 1.30 -3.81 2.16
N LEU A 187 0.65 -4.06 1.02
CA LEU A 187 -0.02 -2.98 0.29
C LEU A 187 -1.23 -2.45 1.07
N PHE A 188 -1.99 -3.38 1.68
CA PHE A 188 -3.13 -3.01 2.52
C PHE A 188 -2.73 -2.26 3.78
N SER A 189 -1.53 -2.47 4.36
CA SER A 189 -1.12 -1.64 5.50
C SER A 189 -0.93 -0.17 5.11
N TYR A 190 -0.29 0.12 3.97
CA TYR A 190 -0.07 1.51 3.53
C TYR A 190 -1.36 2.22 3.10
N ILE A 191 -2.31 1.48 2.53
CA ILE A 191 -3.64 2.01 2.19
C ILE A 191 -4.49 2.17 3.45
N SER A 192 -4.50 1.16 4.33
CA SER A 192 -5.29 1.15 5.57
C SER A 192 -4.86 2.23 6.56
N ASP A 193 -3.55 2.54 6.68
CA ASP A 193 -3.09 3.60 7.57
C ASP A 193 -3.62 4.97 7.08
N GLY A 194 -3.60 5.22 5.77
CA GLY A 194 -4.15 6.46 5.20
C GLY A 194 -5.68 6.53 5.29
N GLU A 195 -6.38 5.42 5.08
CA GLU A 195 -7.84 5.37 5.23
C GLU A 195 -8.28 5.51 6.69
N LEU A 196 -7.53 4.94 7.63
CA LEU A 196 -7.82 5.04 9.06
C LEU A 196 -7.73 6.49 9.54
N ASP A 197 -6.68 7.22 9.16
CA ASP A 197 -6.53 8.63 9.52
C ASP A 197 -7.71 9.46 8.99
N VAL A 198 -8.10 9.25 7.72
CA VAL A 198 -9.24 9.94 7.10
C VAL A 198 -10.59 9.55 7.72
N LEU A 199 -10.76 8.28 8.10
CA LEU A 199 -11.96 7.80 8.79
C LEU A 199 -12.04 8.36 10.22
N GLN A 200 -10.93 8.40 10.94
CA GLN A 200 -10.86 8.99 12.28
C GLN A 200 -11.17 10.48 12.24
N GLU A 201 -10.63 11.20 11.26
CA GLU A 201 -10.91 12.63 11.05
C GLU A 201 -12.41 12.86 10.74
N ARG A 202 -13.02 12.05 9.87
CA ARG A 202 -14.47 12.13 9.58
C ARG A 202 -15.33 11.76 10.78
N VAL A 203 -14.94 10.78 11.58
CA VAL A 203 -15.66 10.41 12.81
C VAL A 203 -15.58 11.53 13.86
N GLN A 204 -14.44 12.22 13.95
CA GLN A 204 -14.29 13.39 14.82
C GLN A 204 -15.08 14.61 14.34
N GLN A 205 -15.23 14.77 13.01
CA GLN A 205 -15.99 15.87 12.40
C GLN A 205 -17.50 15.59 12.29
N SER A 206 -17.92 14.33 12.27
CA SER A 206 -19.34 13.96 12.22
C SER A 206 -19.95 13.90 13.62
N SER A 207 -20.69 14.95 13.99
CA SER A 207 -21.57 14.92 15.17
C SER A 207 -22.76 13.95 15.02
N ASP A 208 -22.99 13.43 13.80
CA ASP A 208 -24.08 12.50 13.48
C ASP A 208 -23.53 11.12 13.08
N LEU A 209 -23.26 10.29 14.09
CA LEU A 209 -23.35 8.82 13.95
C LEU A 209 -24.58 8.28 14.69
N ALA A 210 -25.57 9.13 14.93
CA ALA A 210 -26.90 8.74 15.34
C ALA A 210 -27.78 8.56 14.10
N ILE A 211 -27.92 7.32 13.65
CA ILE A 211 -29.15 6.63 13.22
C ILE A 211 -28.84 5.13 13.23
#